data_AF-E3NA37-F1
#
_entry.id   AF-E3NA37-F1
#
_cell.length_a   1.000
_cell.length_b   1.000
_cell.length_c   1.000
_cell.angle_alpha   90.00
_cell.angle_beta   90.00
_cell.angle_gamma   90.00
#
_symmetry.space_group_name_H-M   'P 1'
#
loop_
_entity.id
_entity.type
_entity.pdbx_description
1 polymer ?
#
loop_
_entity_poly.entity_id
_entity_poly.type
_entity_poly.pdbx_seq_one_letter_code
_entity_poly.pdbx_strand_id
1 'polypeptide(L)'
;MRHDLFSMRHRRLKAQLLLLYNLIIGASYFPSLETHVRLGSSSRRPMSLICINPNCSNFFSTVIPIWNALTINVPHFLCPSEFKSLLVNNIARF
;
A
#
# COMPACT_ATOMS: atom_id res chain seq x y z
N MET A 1 -22.33 2.70 -8.96
CA MET A 1 -21.41 1.56 -9.20
C MET A 1 -20.49 1.36 -8.00
N ARG A 2 -20.83 0.42 -7.10
CA ARG A 2 -19.94 -0.10 -6.04
C ARG A 2 -19.36 -1.42 -6.54
N HIS A 3 -18.26 -1.35 -7.28
CA HIS A 3 -17.39 -2.48 -7.65
C HIS A 3 -15.99 -2.00 -7.24
N ASP A 4 -15.16 -2.60 -6.40
CA ASP A 4 -14.98 -3.99 -5.99
C ASP A 4 -14.21 -4.02 -4.65
N LEU A 5 -14.92 -3.97 -3.53
CA LEU A 5 -14.32 -4.15 -2.19
C LEU A 5 -13.81 -5.60 -1.98
N PHE A 6 -14.21 -6.55 -2.84
CA PHE A 6 -13.80 -7.95 -2.80
C PHE A 6 -12.86 -8.40 -3.94
N SER A 7 -12.37 -7.49 -4.78
CA SER A 7 -11.45 -7.88 -5.86
C SER A 7 -10.14 -8.46 -5.32
N MET A 8 -9.55 -9.40 -6.07
CA MET A 8 -8.21 -9.94 -5.79
C MET A 8 -7.15 -8.85 -5.58
N ARG A 9 -7.32 -7.69 -6.25
CA ARG A 9 -6.50 -6.49 -6.08
C ARG A 9 -6.54 -5.96 -4.65
N HIS A 10 -7.73 -5.84 -4.05
CA HIS A 10 -7.89 -5.42 -2.65
C HIS A 10 -7.22 -6.41 -1.68
N ARG A 11 -7.40 -7.72 -1.91
CA ARG A 11 -6.80 -8.76 -1.06
C ARG A 11 -5.27 -8.71 -1.09
N ARG A 12 -4.66 -8.58 -2.28
CA ARG A 12 -3.21 -8.49 -2.44
C ARG A 12 -2.65 -7.21 -1.83
N LEU A 13 -3.33 -6.07 -2.00
CA LEU A 13 -2.92 -4.83 -1.38
C LEU A 13 -2.97 -4.92 0.15
N LYS A 14 -4.07 -5.44 0.70
CA LYS A 14 -4.21 -5.63 2.15
C LYS A 14 -3.07 -6.50 2.68
N ALA A 15 -2.72 -7.57 1.99
CA ALA A 15 -1.59 -8.42 2.36
C ALA A 15 -0.24 -7.68 2.31
N GLN A 16 0.01 -6.84 1.32
CA GLN A 16 1.24 -6.04 1.22
C GLN A 16 1.34 -4.99 2.33
N LEU A 17 0.24 -4.31 2.66
CA LEU A 17 0.21 -3.32 3.75
C LEU A 17 0.30 -3.98 5.12
N LEU A 18 -0.32 -5.15 5.31
CA LEU A 18 -0.14 -6.01 6.48
C LEU A 18 1.32 -6.42 6.66
N LEU A 19 1.97 -6.85 5.58
CA LEU A 19 3.39 -7.22 5.60
C LEU A 19 4.26 -6.04 6.02
N LEU A 20 4.05 -4.86 5.45
CA LEU A 20 4.79 -3.64 5.83
C LEU A 20 4.55 -3.25 7.29
N TYR A 21 3.29 -3.30 7.74
CA TYR A 21 2.96 -2.99 9.13
C TYR A 21 3.61 -3.97 10.11
N ASN A 22 3.59 -5.27 9.79
CA ASN A 22 4.28 -6.28 10.60
C ASN A 22 5.80 -6.05 10.63
N LEU A 23 6.41 -5.72 9.48
CA LEU A 23 7.84 -5.45 9.39
C LEU A 23 8.27 -4.20 10.19
N ILE A 24 7.44 -3.16 10.23
CA ILE A 24 7.81 -1.87 10.83
C ILE A 24 7.40 -1.78 12.31
N ILE A 25 6.19 -2.21 12.64
CA ILE A 25 5.62 -2.05 13.99
C ILE A 25 5.74 -3.33 14.82
N GLY A 26 5.82 -4.51 14.20
CA GLY A 26 5.87 -5.80 14.91
C GLY A 26 4.60 -6.14 15.69
N ALA A 27 3.48 -5.47 15.39
CA ALA A 27 2.22 -5.67 16.09
C ALA A 27 1.35 -6.76 15.44
N SER A 28 0.66 -7.54 16.27
CA SER A 28 -0.27 -8.61 15.87
C SER A 28 -1.64 -8.10 15.42
N TYR A 29 -1.99 -6.85 15.77
CA TYR A 29 -3.26 -6.24 15.43
C TYR A 29 -3.11 -5.21 14.32
N PHE A 30 -3.77 -5.46 13.19
CA PHE A 30 -3.78 -4.52 12.07
C PHE A 30 -5.06 -3.67 12.09
N PRO A 31 -4.94 -2.33 12.12
CA PRO A 31 -6.11 -1.46 12.13
C PRO A 31 -6.97 -1.65 10.88
N SER A 32 -8.26 -1.30 10.97
CA SER A 32 -9.17 -1.38 9.82
C SER A 32 -8.63 -0.53 8.66
N LEU A 33 -8.21 -1.19 7.58
CA LEU A 33 -7.56 -0.53 6.45
C LEU A 33 -8.49 0.53 5.82
N GLU A 34 -9.77 0.18 5.72
CA GLU A 34 -10.79 0.95 5.00
C GLU A 34 -11.09 2.30 5.66
N THR A 35 -10.76 2.46 6.95
CA THR A 35 -10.91 3.73 7.66
C THR A 35 -9.70 4.65 7.49
N HIS A 36 -8.58 4.13 6.97
CA HIS A 36 -7.33 4.88 6.83
C HIS A 36 -6.86 5.05 5.39
N VAL A 37 -7.23 4.14 4.49
CA VAL A 37 -6.69 4.05 3.13
C VAL A 37 -7.79 3.79 2.11
N ARG A 38 -7.69 4.48 0.96
CA ARG A 38 -8.49 4.19 -0.25
C ARG A 38 -7.58 3.91 -1.44
N LEU A 39 -8.06 3.08 -2.37
CA LEU A 39 -7.42 2.92 -3.66
C LEU A 39 -7.57 4.17 -4.52
N GLY A 40 -6.50 4.55 -5.20
CA GLY A 40 -6.56 5.50 -6.31
C GLY A 40 -7.36 4.92 -7.49
N SER A 41 -8.05 5.79 -8.21
CA SER A 41 -8.87 5.43 -9.37
C SER A 41 -8.08 5.32 -10.69
N SER A 42 -6.80 5.70 -10.69
CA SER A 42 -5.98 5.72 -11.90
C SER A 42 -5.65 4.32 -12.39
N SER A 43 -6.00 4.03 -13.65
CA SER A 43 -5.59 2.80 -14.34
C SER A 43 -4.07 2.74 -14.59
N ARG A 44 -3.41 3.89 -14.73
CA ARG A 44 -1.95 3.98 -14.94
C ARG A 44 -1.14 3.77 -13.65
N ARG A 45 -1.77 3.96 -12.50
CA ARG A 45 -1.16 3.79 -11.17
C ARG A 45 -2.01 2.87 -10.31
N PRO A 46 -2.08 1.58 -10.66
CA PRO A 46 -2.98 0.62 -10.03
C PRO A 46 -2.64 0.33 -8.55
N MET A 47 -1.45 0.69 -8.09
CA MET A 47 -1.04 0.55 -6.69
C MET A 47 -1.11 1.86 -5.90
N SER A 48 -1.56 2.97 -6.50
CA SER A 48 -1.66 4.25 -5.80
C SER A 48 -2.70 4.21 -4.68
N LEU A 49 -2.33 4.78 -3.54
CA LEU A 49 -3.14 4.87 -2.32
C LEU A 49 -3.46 6.31 -1.97
N ILE A 50 -4.62 6.52 -1.39
CA ILE A 50 -5.08 7.80 -0.84
C ILE A 50 -5.23 7.61 0.66
N CYS A 51 -4.51 8.41 1.46
CA CYS A 51 -4.70 8.47 2.90
C CYS A 51 -6.02 9.20 3.20
N ILE A 52 -6.92 8.58 3.96
CA ILE A 52 -8.21 9.20 4.33
C ILE A 52 -8.00 10.35 5.32
N ASN A 53 -7.07 10.20 6.26
CA ASN A 53 -6.76 11.22 7.26
C ASN A 53 -5.26 11.54 7.27
N PRO A 54 -4.77 12.31 6.28
CA PRO A 54 -3.35 12.61 6.14
C PRO A 54 -2.80 13.50 7.26
N ASN A 55 -3.65 14.27 7.95
CA ASN A 55 -3.24 15.18 9.01
C ASN A 55 -3.09 14.50 10.38
N CYS A 56 -3.50 13.24 10.49
CA CYS A 56 -3.29 12.44 11.70
C CYS A 56 -1.88 11.84 11.62
N SER A 57 -1.02 12.09 12.62
CA SER A 57 0.30 11.46 12.72
C SER A 57 0.15 9.98 13.09
N ASN A 58 -0.10 9.15 12.09
CA ASN A 58 -0.30 7.71 12.23
C ASN A 58 0.55 6.98 11.19
N PHE A 59 0.66 5.67 11.36
CA PHE A 59 1.42 4.82 10.44
C PHE A 59 1.09 5.08 8.96
N PHE A 60 -0.19 5.24 8.62
CA PHE A 60 -0.61 5.39 7.23
C PHE A 60 -0.25 6.75 6.63
N SER A 61 -0.30 7.85 7.41
CA SER A 61 0.09 9.17 6.90
C SER A 61 1.60 9.25 6.61
N THR A 62 2.43 8.48 7.31
CA THR A 62 3.86 8.34 7.00
C THR A 62 4.13 7.37 5.85
N VAL A 63 3.49 6.20 5.84
CA VAL A 63 3.81 5.11 4.91
C VAL A 63 3.21 5.31 3.52
N ILE A 64 2.01 5.90 3.40
CA ILE A 64 1.34 6.07 2.10
C ILE A 64 2.14 6.95 1.12
N PRO A 65 2.71 8.11 1.52
CA PRO A 65 3.55 8.90 0.64
C PRO A 65 4.76 8.11 0.10
N ILE A 66 5.45 7.36 0.98
CA ILE A 66 6.59 6.52 0.61
C ILE A 66 6.14 5.41 -0.36
N TRP A 67 5.05 4.71 -0.04
CA TRP A 67 4.45 3.70 -0.91
C TRP A 67 4.14 4.25 -2.31
N ASN A 68 3.49 5.42 -2.37
CA ASN A 68 3.12 6.05 -3.64
C ASN A 68 4.35 6.48 -4.45
N ALA A 69 5.41 6.95 -3.79
CA ALA A 69 6.67 7.26 -4.46
C ALA A 69 7.32 6.00 -5.06
N LEU A 70 7.37 4.90 -4.29
CA LEU A 70 7.94 3.62 -4.75
C LEU A 70 7.17 3.02 -5.93
N THR A 71 5.85 3.18 -5.93
CA THR A 71 4.96 2.55 -6.91
C THR A 71 4.54 3.48 -8.05
N ILE A 72 5.02 4.73 -8.10
CA ILE A 72 4.55 5.76 -9.03
C ILE A 72 4.70 5.36 -10.51
N ASN A 73 5.76 4.61 -10.82
CA ASN A 73 6.12 4.15 -12.16
C ASN A 73 5.80 2.67 -12.38
N VAL A 74 4.99 2.06 -11.51
CA VAL A 74 4.60 0.65 -11.60
C VAL A 74 3.22 0.56 -12.27
N PRO A 75 3.12 0.18 -13.55
CA PRO A 75 1.88 0.28 -14.33
C PRO A 75 0.92 -0.90 -14.11
N HIS A 76 1.29 -1.88 -13.28
CA HIS A 76 0.49 -3.07 -13.00
C HIS A 76 0.55 -3.43 -11.51
N PHE A 77 -0.33 -4.33 -11.07
CA PHE A 77 -0.34 -4.74 -9.67
C PHE A 77 0.69 -5.86 -9.42
N LEU A 78 1.71 -5.57 -8.63
CA LEU A 78 2.82 -6.49 -8.37
C LEU A 78 2.39 -7.72 -7.57
N CYS A 79 3.00 -8.86 -7.86
CA CYS A 79 2.98 -10.03 -6.99
C CYS A 79 3.92 -9.88 -5.79
N PRO A 80 3.77 -10.73 -4.75
CA PRO A 80 4.56 -10.60 -3.54
C PRO A 80 6.09 -10.62 -3.77
N SER A 81 6.59 -11.46 -4.68
CA SER A 81 8.01 -11.51 -5.02
C SER A 81 8.48 -10.24 -5.71
N GLU A 82 7.75 -9.76 -6.72
CA GLU A 82 8.05 -8.49 -7.40
C GLU A 82 8.04 -7.30 -6.43
N PHE A 83 7.06 -7.27 -5.52
CA PHE A 83 6.98 -6.22 -4.50
C PHE A 83 8.17 -6.28 -3.54
N LYS A 84 8.59 -7.48 -3.12
CA LYS A 84 9.79 -7.66 -2.30
C LYS A 84 11.05 -7.18 -3.04
N SER A 85 11.20 -7.54 -4.32
CA SER A 85 12.30 -7.05 -5.15
C SER A 85 12.29 -5.53 -5.31
N LEU A 86 11.11 -4.92 -5.50
CA LEU A 86 10.95 -3.46 -5.55
C LEU A 86 11.44 -2.81 -4.25
N LEU A 87 11.05 -3.34 -3.09
CA LEU A 87 11.49 -2.83 -1.80
C LEU A 87 13.01 -2.95 -1.63
N VAL A 88 13.58 -4.14 -1.86
CA VAL A 88 15.03 -4.38 -1.74
C VAL A 88 15.82 -3.44 -2.66
N ASN A 89 15.39 -3.29 -3.92
CA ASN A 89 16.06 -2.44 -4.89
C ASN A 89 16.00 -0.95 -4.53
N ASN A 90 14.92 -0.49 -3.89
CA ASN A 90 14.84 0.91 -3.46
C ASN A 90 15.60 1.14 -2.16
N ILE A 91 15.61 0.18 -1.22
CA ILE A 91 16.42 0.26 0.00
C ILE A 91 17.91 0.31 -0.35
N ALA A 92 18.38 -0.52 -1.28
CA ALA A 92 19.77 -0.53 -1.72
C ALA A 92 20.24 0.77 -2.41
N ARG A 93 19.32 1.70 -2.71
CA ARG A 93 19.62 3.02 -3.31
C ARG A 93 19.72 4.14 -2.27
N PHE A 94 19.44 3.86 -1.00
CA PHE A 94 19.69 4.73 0.15
C PHE A 94 20.98 4.30 0.86
#